data_AF-A0A813EBF9-F1
#
_entry.id   AF-A0A813EBF9-F1
#
_cell.length_a   1.000
_cell.length_b   1.000
_cell.length_c   1.000
_cell.angle_alpha   90.00
_cell.angle_beta   90.00
_cell.angle_gamma   90.00
#
_symmetry.space_group_name_H-M   'P 1'
#
loop_
_entity.id
_entity.type
_entity.pdbx_description
1 polymer ?
#
loop_
_entity_poly.entity_id
_entity_poly.type
_entity_poly.pdbx_seq_one_letter_code
_entity_poly.pdbx_strand_id
1 'polypeptide(L)'
;MTEKQLEEEAQDEAEVLEERAAPTMAAALVKLTEVLAAMQGRNSRSSLEETLDGASLSSLGGFGGGGGEGLSGGKKNLRLLLHKALREQPEYFSNYMEKALRDSVRDFVAPSTSTRVTALGGRIPARTYLQTKARIAGHRPAQFWSWQVAGALEALTDGKPEECKARLLLFLYCGEHLCLYGGSMLLVQELVVEEIPPYGSFRPQEGAGSLAQPWSALPNPTWASIHLQHLQETENWMEKRKKLAGGAEPKVGTSEDGAAAGSGGAKAKAGEFRRRMSRKRRSSLLLVSLLRLVYFKLRI
;
A
#
# COMPACT_ATOMS: atom_id res chain seq x y z
N MET A 1 15.61 2.67 -69.91
CA MET A 1 15.94 3.47 -68.72
C MET A 1 16.25 4.86 -69.20
N THR A 2 15.49 5.84 -68.73
CA THR A 2 15.65 7.26 -69.09
C THR A 2 16.76 7.86 -68.23
N GLU A 3 17.49 8.86 -68.73
CA GLU A 3 18.62 9.50 -68.02
C GLU A 3 18.24 10.01 -66.61
N LYS A 4 16.96 10.37 -66.40
CA LYS A 4 16.43 10.73 -65.08
C LYS A 4 16.44 9.60 -64.04
N GLN A 5 16.33 8.34 -64.47
CA GLN A 5 16.36 7.19 -63.55
C GLN A 5 17.80 6.87 -63.09
N LEU A 6 18.81 7.24 -63.88
CA LEU A 6 20.22 7.06 -63.54
C LEU A 6 20.73 8.15 -62.58
N GLU A 7 20.17 9.36 -62.64
CA GLU A 7 20.51 10.43 -61.69
C GLU A 7 19.87 10.21 -60.30
N GLU A 8 18.70 9.58 -60.24
CA GLU A 8 18.00 9.26 -58.98
C GLU A 8 18.68 8.09 -58.24
N GLU A 9 19.08 7.02 -58.94
CA GLU A 9 19.88 5.93 -58.33
C GLU A 9 21.27 6.39 -57.87
N ALA A 10 21.89 7.36 -58.56
CA ALA A 10 23.20 7.90 -58.15
C ALA A 10 23.12 8.82 -56.92
N GLN A 11 21.97 9.45 -56.67
CA GLN A 11 21.73 10.24 -55.45
C GLN A 11 21.43 9.32 -54.26
N ASP A 12 20.67 8.25 -54.46
CA ASP A 12 20.38 7.25 -53.42
C ASP A 12 21.65 6.48 -53.00
N GLU A 13 22.56 6.16 -53.92
CA GLU A 13 23.84 5.53 -53.57
C GLU A 13 24.81 6.48 -52.85
N ALA A 14 24.72 7.79 -53.09
CA ALA A 14 25.53 8.79 -52.37
C ALA A 14 25.05 9.00 -50.93
N GLU A 15 23.73 8.97 -50.69
CA GLU A 15 23.15 9.08 -49.35
C GLU A 15 23.45 7.84 -48.48
N VAL A 16 23.48 6.65 -49.08
CA VAL A 16 23.82 5.38 -48.40
C VAL A 16 25.32 5.28 -48.06
N LEU A 17 26.19 5.99 -48.77
CA LEU A 17 27.65 5.99 -48.50
C LEU A 17 28.06 6.96 -47.38
N GLU A 18 27.31 8.04 -47.14
CA GLU A 18 27.53 8.91 -45.97
C GLU A 18 27.12 8.23 -44.64
N GLU A 19 26.18 7.28 -44.66
CA GLU A 19 25.74 6.56 -43.46
C GLU A 19 26.75 5.50 -42.95
N ARG A 20 27.75 5.14 -43.76
CA ARG A 20 28.73 4.08 -43.45
C ARG A 20 30.07 4.59 -42.92
N ALA A 21 30.25 5.90 -42.80
CA ALA A 21 31.43 6.47 -42.15
C ALA A 21 31.38 6.18 -40.64
N ALA A 22 32.25 5.29 -40.17
CA ALA A 22 32.36 4.94 -38.76
C ALA A 22 32.37 6.21 -37.89
N PRO A 23 31.53 6.31 -36.85
CA PRO A 23 31.46 7.52 -36.04
C PRO A 23 32.87 7.77 -35.49
N THR A 24 33.45 8.90 -35.87
CA THR A 24 34.74 9.34 -35.33
C THR A 24 34.61 9.36 -33.80
N MET A 25 35.69 8.99 -33.08
CA MET A 25 35.69 8.95 -31.61
C MET A 25 35.12 10.26 -31.00
N ALA A 26 35.36 11.39 -31.67
CA ALA A 26 34.79 12.69 -31.33
C ALA A 26 33.25 12.73 -31.39
N ALA A 27 32.61 12.17 -32.44
CA ALA A 27 31.16 12.09 -32.54
C ALA A 27 30.53 11.15 -31.50
N ALA A 28 31.23 10.06 -31.14
CA ALA A 28 30.81 9.17 -30.07
C ALA A 28 30.91 9.86 -28.69
N LEU A 29 31.96 10.65 -28.46
CA LEU A 29 32.12 11.44 -27.24
C LEU A 29 31.08 12.56 -27.15
N VAL A 30 30.76 13.24 -28.25
CA VAL A 30 29.69 14.27 -28.30
C VAL A 30 28.34 13.65 -27.93
N LYS A 31 27.98 12.50 -28.52
CA LYS A 31 26.74 11.78 -28.16
C LYS A 31 26.75 11.27 -26.72
N LEU A 32 27.89 10.82 -26.20
CA LEU A 32 28.02 10.44 -24.78
C LEU A 32 27.85 11.65 -23.85
N THR A 33 28.39 12.82 -24.21
CA THR A 33 28.21 14.05 -23.44
C THR A 33 26.79 14.60 -23.52
N GLU A 34 26.11 14.47 -24.66
CA GLU A 34 24.69 14.81 -24.80
C GLU A 34 23.81 13.88 -23.96
N VAL A 35 24.10 12.57 -23.96
CA VAL A 35 23.39 11.60 -23.10
C VAL A 35 23.68 11.89 -21.62
N LEU A 36 24.90 12.26 -21.24
CA LEU A 36 25.24 12.66 -19.87
C LEU A 36 24.54 13.97 -19.47
N ALA A 37 24.48 14.96 -20.35
CA ALA A 37 23.77 16.21 -20.11
C ALA A 37 22.25 15.98 -19.96
N ALA A 38 21.67 15.13 -20.82
CA ALA A 38 20.27 14.71 -20.72
C ALA A 38 19.99 13.89 -19.44
N MET A 39 20.95 13.08 -19.00
CA MET A 39 20.85 12.33 -17.73
C MET A 39 20.99 13.22 -16.50
N GLN A 40 21.83 14.26 -16.54
CA GLN A 40 21.96 15.23 -15.44
C GLN A 40 20.69 16.08 -15.27
N GLY A 41 20.03 16.46 -16.36
CA GLY A 41 18.76 17.20 -16.31
C GLY A 41 17.56 16.36 -15.85
N ARG A 42 17.59 15.04 -16.08
CA ARG A 42 16.50 14.13 -15.70
C ARG A 42 16.56 13.64 -14.25
N ASN A 43 17.60 14.03 -13.52
CA ASN A 43 17.85 13.58 -12.14
C ASN A 43 17.56 14.66 -11.09
N SER A 44 16.72 15.66 -11.41
CA SER A 44 16.11 16.51 -10.39
C SER A 44 15.22 15.65 -9.52
N ARG A 45 15.78 15.11 -8.43
CA ARG A 45 15.02 14.48 -7.36
C ARG A 45 13.85 15.40 -7.05
N SER A 46 12.64 14.84 -7.06
CA SER A 46 11.45 15.62 -6.76
C SER A 46 11.65 16.31 -5.42
N SER A 47 11.25 17.58 -5.28
CA SER A 47 11.32 18.32 -4.00
C SER A 47 10.76 17.51 -2.81
N LEU A 48 9.87 16.56 -3.11
CA LEU A 48 9.36 15.56 -2.18
C LEU A 48 10.41 14.57 -1.66
N GLU A 49 11.27 14.00 -2.51
CA GLU A 49 12.35 13.12 -2.08
C GLU A 49 13.33 13.86 -1.17
N GLU A 50 13.67 15.11 -1.49
CA GLU A 50 14.57 15.92 -0.67
C GLU A 50 13.98 16.21 0.72
N THR A 51 12.67 16.50 0.79
CA THR A 51 11.96 16.69 2.07
C THR A 51 11.77 15.39 2.85
N LEU A 52 11.58 14.26 2.17
CA LEU A 52 11.48 12.93 2.80
C LEU A 52 12.83 12.43 3.31
N ASP A 53 13.91 12.63 2.56
CA ASP A 53 15.27 12.23 2.95
C ASP A 53 15.77 13.05 4.14
N GLY A 54 15.49 14.36 4.14
CA GLY A 54 15.75 15.23 5.29
C GLY A 54 14.99 14.80 6.56
N ALA A 55 13.80 14.22 6.42
CA ALA A 55 13.02 13.69 7.54
C ALA A 55 13.47 12.30 8.00
N SER A 56 13.90 11.43 7.07
CA SER A 56 14.34 10.06 7.33
C SER A 56 15.62 9.99 8.18
N LEU A 57 16.59 10.89 7.92
CA LEU A 57 17.81 11.02 8.72
C LEU A 57 17.55 11.37 10.19
N SER A 58 16.43 12.03 10.49
CA SER A 58 16.00 12.35 11.85
C SER A 58 15.22 11.21 12.53
N SER A 59 14.91 10.12 11.81
CA SER A 59 14.20 8.94 12.31
C SER A 59 15.13 7.79 12.70
N LEU A 60 16.34 7.70 12.12
CA LEU A 60 17.28 6.60 12.39
C LEU A 60 18.21 6.87 13.59
N GLY A 61 18.27 8.10 14.10
CA GLY A 61 19.09 8.48 15.27
C GLY A 61 18.41 8.34 16.63
N GLY A 62 17.25 7.68 16.72
CA GLY A 62 16.37 7.73 17.89
C GLY A 62 16.11 6.39 18.59
N PHE A 63 17.13 5.56 18.80
CA PHE A 63 17.05 4.41 19.71
C PHE A 63 17.93 4.69 20.94
N GLY A 64 17.48 5.61 21.78
CA GLY A 64 18.17 6.01 23.01
C GLY A 64 17.41 7.14 23.68
N GLY A 65 16.91 6.89 24.89
CA GLY A 65 16.09 7.84 25.64
C GLY A 65 16.83 9.14 25.99
N GLY A 66 16.05 10.18 26.24
CA GLY A 66 16.54 11.45 26.76
C GLY A 66 15.76 12.61 26.18
N GLY A 67 15.16 13.43 27.05
CA GLY A 67 14.31 14.56 26.69
C GLY A 67 14.94 15.49 25.66
N GLY A 68 14.15 15.86 24.66
CA GLY A 68 14.51 16.79 23.58
C GLY A 68 13.27 17.49 23.10
N GLU A 69 12.78 18.41 23.93
CA GLU A 69 11.76 19.40 23.61
C GLU A 69 12.34 20.33 22.53
N GLY A 70 11.85 20.27 21.28
CA GLY A 70 12.29 21.24 20.26
C GLY A 70 12.04 20.95 18.77
N LEU A 71 11.87 19.70 18.33
CA LEU A 71 11.79 19.39 16.88
C LEU A 71 10.53 18.62 16.44
N SER A 72 9.50 18.51 17.30
CA SER A 72 8.28 17.75 16.99
C SER A 72 7.29 18.47 16.04
N GLY A 73 7.58 19.72 15.65
CA GLY A 73 6.74 20.51 14.74
C GLY A 73 6.79 20.07 13.26
N GLY A 74 7.93 19.56 12.79
CA GLY A 74 8.11 19.18 11.37
C GLY A 74 7.51 17.83 10.99
N LYS A 75 7.40 16.90 11.93
CA LYS A 75 6.97 15.51 11.66
C LYS A 75 5.46 15.37 11.46
N LYS A 76 4.66 16.28 12.02
CA LYS A 76 3.18 16.21 12.02
C LYS A 76 2.55 16.41 10.64
N ASN A 77 3.29 16.97 9.69
CA ASN A 77 2.78 17.29 8.36
C ASN A 77 3.28 16.34 7.26
N LEU A 78 4.18 15.39 7.55
CA LEU A 78 4.73 14.48 6.53
C LEU A 78 3.66 13.60 5.89
N ARG A 79 2.71 13.10 6.69
CA ARG A 79 1.57 12.34 6.16
C ARG A 79 0.67 13.19 5.27
N LEU A 80 0.37 14.43 5.67
CA LEU A 80 -0.44 15.35 4.88
C LEU A 80 0.27 15.71 3.57
N LEU A 81 1.60 15.88 3.63
CA LEU A 81 2.45 16.12 2.47
C LEU A 81 2.45 14.92 1.53
N LEU A 82 2.51 13.68 2.03
CA LEU A 82 2.38 12.47 1.22
C LEU A 82 1.00 12.37 0.54
N HIS A 83 -0.08 12.72 1.26
CA HIS A 83 -1.43 12.77 0.67
C HIS A 83 -1.56 13.84 -0.41
N LYS A 84 -0.96 15.02 -0.18
CA LYS A 84 -0.94 16.12 -1.14
C LYS A 84 -0.13 15.72 -2.39
N ALA A 85 1.02 15.10 -2.18
CA ALA A 85 1.89 14.59 -3.23
C ALA A 85 1.24 13.54 -4.12
N LEU A 86 0.40 12.67 -3.56
CA LEU A 86 -0.33 11.69 -4.38
C LEU A 86 -1.25 12.36 -5.41
N ARG A 87 -1.76 13.56 -5.12
CA ARG A 87 -2.60 14.35 -6.05
C ARG A 87 -1.78 15.21 -7.00
N GLU A 88 -0.68 15.78 -6.52
CA GLU A 88 0.16 16.70 -7.30
C GLU A 88 1.18 15.98 -8.19
N GLN A 89 1.68 14.81 -7.76
CA GLN A 89 2.75 14.05 -8.41
C GLN A 89 2.45 12.52 -8.36
N PRO A 90 1.37 12.03 -8.98
CA PRO A 90 1.03 10.61 -8.97
C PRO A 90 2.07 9.72 -9.67
N GLU A 91 2.76 10.26 -10.69
CA GLU A 91 3.77 9.54 -11.48
C GLU A 91 4.95 9.06 -10.63
N TYR A 92 5.32 9.83 -9.60
CA TYR A 92 6.38 9.44 -8.68
C TYR A 92 6.05 8.12 -7.97
N PHE A 93 4.81 7.99 -7.50
CA PHE A 93 4.36 6.78 -6.81
C PHE A 93 4.23 5.59 -7.76
N SER A 94 3.64 5.79 -8.94
CA SER A 94 3.49 4.70 -9.91
C SER A 94 4.86 4.19 -10.38
N ASN A 95 5.77 5.08 -10.78
CA ASN A 95 7.11 4.71 -11.24
C ASN A 95 7.91 4.00 -10.15
N TYR A 96 7.84 4.47 -8.90
CA TYR A 96 8.48 3.82 -7.77
C TYR A 96 7.94 2.41 -7.53
N MET A 97 6.61 2.27 -7.48
CA MET A 97 5.96 0.98 -7.20
C MET A 97 6.17 -0.02 -8.33
N GLU A 98 6.14 0.41 -9.59
CA GLU A 98 6.44 -0.43 -10.75
C GLU A 98 7.89 -0.90 -10.75
N LYS A 99 8.83 -0.01 -10.42
CA LYS A 99 10.24 -0.37 -10.28
C LYS A 99 10.43 -1.37 -9.14
N ALA A 100 9.86 -1.12 -7.96
CA ALA A 100 9.93 -2.02 -6.81
C ALA A 100 9.32 -3.40 -7.12
N LEU A 101 8.18 -3.43 -7.81
CA LEU A 101 7.55 -4.67 -8.27
C LEU A 101 8.47 -5.42 -9.23
N ARG A 102 9.07 -4.73 -10.21
CA ARG A 102 10.01 -5.31 -11.17
C ARG A 102 11.24 -5.90 -10.48
N ASP A 103 11.86 -5.14 -9.60
CA ASP A 103 13.06 -5.53 -8.86
C ASP A 103 12.77 -6.75 -7.96
N SER A 104 11.61 -6.75 -7.28
CA SER A 104 11.26 -7.84 -6.36
C SER A 104 11.01 -9.20 -7.03
N VAL A 105 10.56 -9.20 -8.28
CA VAL A 105 10.27 -10.42 -9.05
C VAL A 105 11.48 -10.87 -9.87
N ARG A 106 12.41 -9.97 -10.19
CA ARG A 106 13.63 -10.27 -10.95
C ARG A 106 14.42 -11.44 -10.38
N ASP A 107 14.53 -11.52 -9.05
CA ASP A 107 15.26 -12.60 -8.37
C ASP A 107 14.58 -13.97 -8.47
N PHE A 108 13.28 -14.00 -8.77
CA PHE A 108 12.47 -15.21 -8.77
C PHE A 108 12.26 -15.81 -10.16
N VAL A 109 12.36 -14.99 -11.20
CA VAL A 109 12.29 -15.48 -12.58
C VAL A 109 13.60 -16.20 -12.90
N ALA A 110 13.64 -17.50 -12.62
CA ALA A 110 14.72 -18.36 -13.10
C ALA A 110 14.85 -18.23 -14.64
N PRO A 111 16.06 -18.36 -15.22
CA PRO A 111 16.29 -18.24 -16.66
C PRO A 111 15.39 -19.14 -17.53
N SER A 112 14.78 -20.20 -16.98
CA SER A 112 13.88 -21.09 -17.72
C SER A 112 12.45 -20.54 -17.91
N THR A 113 11.97 -19.65 -17.04
CA THR A 113 10.67 -18.96 -17.21
C THR A 113 10.82 -17.66 -18.01
N SER A 114 12.06 -17.34 -18.39
CA SER A 114 12.45 -16.18 -19.19
C SER A 114 11.58 -16.01 -20.43
N THR A 115 11.16 -17.10 -21.08
CA THR A 115 10.41 -17.05 -22.36
C THR A 115 9.08 -16.30 -22.26
N ARG A 116 8.35 -16.34 -21.13
CA ARG A 116 7.13 -15.52 -20.96
C ARG A 116 7.43 -14.05 -20.65
N VAL A 117 8.48 -13.77 -19.88
CA VAL A 117 8.87 -12.41 -19.50
C VAL A 117 9.54 -11.69 -20.68
N THR A 118 10.31 -12.39 -21.52
CA THR A 118 10.84 -11.86 -22.78
C THR A 118 9.76 -11.73 -23.86
N ALA A 119 8.79 -12.65 -23.93
CA ALA A 119 7.65 -12.52 -24.85
C ALA A 119 6.75 -11.32 -24.54
N LEU A 120 6.69 -10.88 -23.27
CA LEU A 120 5.98 -9.68 -22.82
C LEU A 120 6.85 -8.41 -22.85
N GLY A 121 7.98 -8.41 -23.56
CA GLY A 121 8.85 -7.24 -23.68
C GLY A 121 9.53 -6.83 -22.37
N GLY A 122 9.80 -7.78 -21.47
CA GLY A 122 10.43 -7.52 -20.16
C GLY A 122 9.48 -6.99 -19.09
N ARG A 123 8.16 -6.97 -19.37
CA ARG A 123 7.14 -6.58 -18.39
C ARG A 123 6.84 -7.74 -17.45
N ILE A 124 6.78 -7.43 -16.15
CA ILE A 124 6.46 -8.40 -15.12
C ILE A 124 4.98 -8.23 -14.74
N PRO A 125 4.15 -9.28 -14.85
CA PRO A 125 2.75 -9.21 -14.42
C PRO A 125 2.68 -8.91 -12.92
N ALA A 126 1.82 -7.97 -12.52
CA ALA A 126 1.56 -7.68 -11.11
C ALA A 126 1.04 -8.93 -10.36
N ARG A 127 0.30 -9.81 -11.04
CA ARG A 127 -0.18 -11.10 -10.52
C ARG A 127 0.97 -12.05 -10.17
N THR A 128 2.10 -11.98 -10.89
CA THR A 128 3.29 -12.80 -10.59
C THR A 128 3.93 -12.38 -9.26
N TYR A 129 3.98 -11.07 -8.98
CA TYR A 129 4.42 -10.58 -7.66
C TYR A 129 3.54 -11.14 -6.54
N LEU A 130 2.21 -11.13 -6.74
CA LEU A 130 1.26 -11.60 -5.73
C LEU A 130 1.44 -13.09 -5.38
N GLN A 131 1.73 -13.93 -6.37
CA GLN A 131 1.94 -15.37 -6.14
C GLN A 131 3.24 -15.67 -5.40
N THR A 132 4.29 -14.91 -5.69
CA THR A 132 5.67 -15.27 -5.36
C THR A 132 6.21 -14.54 -4.12
N LYS A 133 5.83 -13.28 -3.94
CA LYS A 133 6.41 -12.39 -2.91
C LYS A 133 5.38 -11.79 -1.97
N ALA A 134 4.12 -11.63 -2.37
CA ALA A 134 3.13 -10.99 -1.52
C ALA A 134 2.77 -11.86 -0.30
N ARG A 135 2.77 -11.24 0.88
CA ARG A 135 2.44 -11.88 2.18
C ARG A 135 0.93 -11.93 2.44
N ILE A 136 0.20 -12.50 1.49
CA ILE A 136 -1.27 -12.59 1.56
C ILE A 136 -1.78 -14.05 1.60
N ALA A 137 -0.86 -15.01 1.64
CA ALA A 137 -1.18 -16.41 1.79
C ALA A 137 -2.04 -16.66 3.03
N GLY A 138 -3.09 -17.47 2.88
CA GLY A 138 -4.01 -17.83 3.95
C GLY A 138 -5.18 -16.86 4.17
N HIS A 139 -5.14 -15.64 3.61
CA HIS A 139 -6.24 -14.70 3.68
C HIS A 139 -6.98 -14.60 2.34
N ARG A 140 -7.90 -15.55 2.09
CA ARG A 140 -8.64 -15.68 0.81
C ARG A 140 -9.28 -14.39 0.31
N PRO A 141 -9.95 -13.57 1.15
CA PRO A 141 -10.46 -12.29 0.68
C PRO A 141 -9.35 -11.37 0.17
N ALA A 142 -8.24 -11.22 0.89
CA ALA A 142 -7.14 -10.34 0.45
C ALA A 142 -6.46 -10.87 -0.83
N GLN A 143 -6.33 -12.19 -0.97
CA GLN A 143 -5.84 -12.82 -2.19
C GLN A 143 -6.74 -12.49 -3.38
N PHE A 144 -8.06 -12.64 -3.22
CA PHE A 144 -9.01 -12.25 -4.25
C PHE A 144 -8.93 -10.77 -4.57
N TRP A 145 -8.97 -9.91 -3.55
CA TRP A 145 -8.99 -8.46 -3.75
C TRP A 145 -7.73 -7.97 -4.47
N SER A 146 -6.55 -8.38 -4.00
CA SER A 146 -5.29 -8.00 -4.65
C SER A 146 -5.17 -8.57 -6.07
N TRP A 147 -5.67 -9.77 -6.33
CA TRP A 147 -5.61 -10.41 -7.65
C TRP A 147 -6.41 -9.65 -8.72
N GLN A 148 -7.60 -9.16 -8.37
CA GLN A 148 -8.42 -8.34 -9.27
C GLN A 148 -7.76 -6.98 -9.52
N VAL A 149 -7.24 -6.31 -8.48
CA VAL A 149 -6.50 -5.04 -8.64
C VAL A 149 -5.27 -5.20 -9.52
N ALA A 150 -4.51 -6.30 -9.34
CA ALA A 150 -3.36 -6.60 -10.18
C ALA A 150 -3.75 -6.82 -11.64
N GLY A 151 -4.91 -7.46 -11.90
CA GLY A 151 -5.46 -7.58 -13.25
C GLY A 151 -5.81 -6.24 -13.87
N ALA A 152 -6.47 -5.35 -13.13
CA ALA A 152 -6.77 -4.01 -13.61
C ALA A 152 -5.48 -3.21 -13.91
N LEU A 153 -4.46 -3.33 -13.05
CA LEU A 153 -3.15 -2.71 -13.25
C LEU A 153 -2.45 -3.24 -14.52
N GLU A 154 -2.50 -4.54 -14.76
CA GLU A 154 -1.95 -5.15 -15.98
C GLU A 154 -2.63 -4.61 -17.24
N ALA A 155 -3.96 -4.50 -17.25
CA ALA A 155 -4.69 -3.90 -18.37
C ALA A 155 -4.28 -2.44 -18.62
N LEU A 156 -4.00 -1.68 -17.55
CA LEU A 156 -3.49 -0.32 -17.67
C LEU A 156 -2.08 -0.30 -18.28
N THR A 157 -1.19 -1.19 -17.84
CA THR A 157 0.17 -1.30 -18.41
C THR A 157 0.16 -1.74 -19.87
N ASP A 158 -0.83 -2.53 -20.28
CA ASP A 158 -1.03 -2.98 -21.67
C ASP A 158 -1.67 -1.93 -22.58
N GLY A 159 -1.90 -0.71 -22.07
CA GLY A 159 -2.49 0.39 -22.86
C GLY A 159 -3.98 0.23 -23.10
N LYS A 160 -4.69 -0.53 -22.24
CA LYS A 160 -6.14 -0.75 -22.31
C LYS A 160 -6.85 -0.06 -21.12
N PRO A 161 -6.95 1.28 -21.12
CA PRO A 161 -7.49 2.03 -19.99
C PRO A 161 -8.99 1.77 -19.77
N GLU A 162 -9.76 1.55 -20.84
CA GLU A 162 -11.20 1.24 -20.72
C GLU A 162 -11.44 -0.13 -20.08
N GLU A 163 -10.59 -1.12 -20.38
CA GLU A 163 -10.63 -2.42 -19.72
C GLU A 163 -10.28 -2.28 -18.23
N CYS A 164 -9.23 -1.54 -17.89
CA CYS A 164 -8.88 -1.25 -16.50
C CYS A 164 -10.05 -0.59 -15.74
N LYS A 165 -10.69 0.41 -16.34
CA LYS A 165 -11.85 1.10 -15.77
C LYS A 165 -13.03 0.14 -15.56
N ALA A 166 -13.35 -0.69 -16.55
CA ALA A 166 -14.42 -1.69 -16.45
C ALA A 166 -14.15 -2.69 -15.32
N ARG A 167 -12.91 -3.20 -15.23
CA ARG A 167 -12.48 -4.12 -14.15
C ARG A 167 -12.61 -3.48 -12.77
N LEU A 168 -12.15 -2.24 -12.58
CA LEU A 168 -12.27 -1.52 -11.31
C LEU A 168 -13.72 -1.25 -10.91
N LEU A 169 -14.60 -0.92 -11.86
CA LEU A 169 -16.03 -0.71 -11.60
C LEU A 169 -16.74 -2.02 -11.22
N LEU A 170 -16.44 -3.12 -11.93
CA LEU A 170 -16.96 -4.44 -11.61
C LEU A 170 -16.51 -4.87 -10.19
N PHE A 171 -15.28 -4.57 -9.86
CA PHE A 171 -14.70 -4.89 -8.57
C PHE A 171 -15.29 -4.06 -7.42
N LEU A 172 -15.63 -2.79 -7.67
CA LEU A 172 -16.40 -1.96 -6.74
C LEU A 172 -17.78 -2.57 -6.46
N TYR A 173 -18.50 -2.97 -7.51
CA TYR A 173 -19.80 -3.65 -7.42
C TYR A 173 -19.72 -4.95 -6.60
N CYS A 174 -18.67 -5.74 -6.83
CA CYS A 174 -18.39 -6.94 -6.04
C CYS A 174 -18.18 -6.65 -4.54
N GLY A 175 -17.60 -5.50 -4.21
CA GLY A 175 -17.37 -5.06 -2.83
C GLY A 175 -18.65 -4.75 -2.08
N GLU A 176 -19.62 -4.13 -2.76
CA GLU A 176 -20.95 -3.90 -2.21
C GLU A 176 -21.66 -5.22 -1.91
N HIS A 177 -21.62 -6.16 -2.86
CA HIS A 177 -22.20 -7.49 -2.66
C HIS A 177 -21.54 -8.25 -1.52
N LEU A 178 -20.22 -8.18 -1.38
CA LEU A 178 -19.51 -8.80 -0.27
C LEU A 178 -20.03 -8.29 1.09
N CYS A 179 -20.29 -6.98 1.21
CA CYS A 179 -20.84 -6.38 2.43
C CYS A 179 -22.29 -6.80 2.68
N LEU A 180 -23.13 -6.85 1.65
CA LEU A 180 -24.55 -7.22 1.77
C LEU A 180 -24.74 -8.67 2.23
N TYR A 181 -23.86 -9.58 1.80
CA TYR A 181 -23.93 -11.01 2.11
C TYR A 181 -22.98 -11.45 3.23
N GLY A 182 -22.61 -10.54 4.13
CA GLY A 182 -21.85 -10.88 5.33
C GLY A 182 -20.46 -11.46 5.06
N GLY A 183 -19.83 -11.08 3.94
CA GLY A 183 -18.51 -11.57 3.54
C GLY A 183 -18.53 -12.87 2.74
N SER A 184 -19.69 -13.33 2.24
CA SER A 184 -19.75 -14.51 1.38
C SER A 184 -19.07 -14.28 0.04
N MET A 185 -17.94 -14.98 -0.18
CA MET A 185 -17.15 -14.88 -1.42
C MET A 185 -17.74 -15.67 -2.59
N LEU A 186 -18.64 -16.64 -2.33
CA LEU A 186 -19.15 -17.54 -3.36
C LEU A 186 -19.90 -16.78 -4.45
N LEU A 187 -20.81 -15.87 -4.06
CA LEU A 187 -21.53 -15.06 -5.02
C LEU A 187 -20.60 -14.10 -5.77
N VAL A 188 -19.64 -13.52 -5.05
CA VAL A 188 -18.69 -12.56 -5.62
C VAL A 188 -17.79 -13.21 -6.67
N GLN A 189 -17.40 -14.48 -6.49
CA GLN A 189 -16.62 -15.23 -7.46
C GLN A 189 -17.36 -15.44 -8.78
N GLU A 190 -18.69 -15.58 -8.74
CA GLU A 190 -19.53 -15.71 -9.95
C GLU A 190 -19.80 -14.35 -10.61
N LEU A 191 -19.88 -13.27 -9.82
CA LEU A 191 -20.08 -11.91 -10.34
C LEU A 191 -18.82 -11.36 -11.03
N VAL A 192 -17.64 -11.84 -10.62
CA VAL A 192 -16.39 -11.48 -11.26
C VAL A 192 -16.22 -12.32 -12.53
N VAL A 193 -16.19 -11.64 -13.67
CA VAL A 193 -15.96 -12.24 -15.00
C VAL A 193 -14.46 -12.48 -15.26
N GLU A 194 -13.60 -12.13 -14.30
CA GLU A 194 -12.16 -12.35 -14.38
C GLU A 194 -11.71 -13.71 -13.83
N GLU A 195 -10.49 -14.09 -14.16
CA GLU A 195 -9.82 -15.25 -13.60
C GLU A 195 -9.75 -15.16 -12.07
N ILE A 196 -10.19 -16.22 -11.41
CA ILE A 196 -10.10 -16.38 -9.96
C ILE A 196 -8.62 -16.61 -9.58
N PRO A 197 -8.13 -16.03 -8.48
CA PRO A 197 -6.77 -16.29 -8.01
C PRO A 197 -6.50 -17.80 -7.85
N PRO A 198 -5.34 -18.30 -8.31
CA PRO A 198 -4.92 -19.68 -8.06
C PRO A 198 -4.52 -19.84 -6.58
N TYR A 199 -5.50 -20.02 -5.69
CA TYR A 199 -5.31 -20.01 -4.23
C TYR A 199 -4.19 -20.94 -3.75
N GLY A 200 -4.00 -22.09 -4.42
CA GLY A 200 -2.95 -23.07 -4.10
C GLY A 200 -1.54 -22.67 -4.49
N SER A 201 -1.35 -21.69 -5.38
CA SER A 201 -0.02 -21.27 -5.84
C SER A 201 0.57 -20.13 -5.00
N PHE A 202 -0.22 -19.50 -4.12
CA PHE A 202 0.27 -18.47 -3.21
C PHE A 202 1.19 -19.11 -2.19
N ARG A 203 2.47 -18.69 -2.21
CA ARG A 203 3.44 -19.21 -1.25
C ARG A 203 3.18 -18.62 0.14
N PRO A 204 2.93 -19.45 1.17
CA PRO A 204 3.06 -18.97 2.54
C PRO A 204 4.52 -18.56 2.75
N GLN A 205 4.74 -17.32 3.17
CA GLN A 205 6.07 -16.95 3.65
C GLN A 205 6.31 -17.69 4.96
N GLU A 206 7.37 -18.51 4.97
CA GLU A 206 7.93 -19.04 6.20
C GLU A 206 8.15 -17.88 7.15
N GLY A 207 7.66 -18.03 8.38
CA GLY A 207 7.47 -16.94 9.34
C GLY A 207 8.67 -16.02 9.33
N ALA A 208 8.40 -14.72 9.09
CA ALA A 208 9.36 -13.65 9.22
C ALA A 208 10.14 -13.91 10.52
N GLY A 209 11.39 -14.39 10.41
CA GLY A 209 12.25 -14.58 11.56
C GLY A 209 12.36 -13.27 12.33
N SER A 210 12.85 -13.29 13.56
CA SER A 210 12.93 -12.09 14.42
C SER A 210 13.64 -10.86 13.79
N LEU A 211 14.32 -11.03 12.65
CA LEU A 211 15.02 -9.99 11.89
C LEU A 211 14.34 -9.60 10.57
N ALA A 212 13.27 -10.27 10.16
CA ALA A 212 12.60 -9.96 8.91
C ALA A 212 11.69 -8.73 9.07
N GLN A 213 11.75 -7.82 8.10
CA GLN A 213 10.91 -6.62 8.09
C GLN A 213 9.43 -7.02 8.15
N PRO A 214 8.61 -6.39 9.01
CA PRO A 214 7.20 -6.74 9.17
C PRO A 214 6.31 -6.26 8.01
N TRP A 215 6.80 -5.32 7.18
CA TRP A 215 6.05 -4.79 6.03
C TRP A 215 6.39 -5.52 4.71
N SER A 216 5.60 -5.26 3.67
CA SER A 216 5.84 -5.77 2.32
C SER A 216 7.07 -5.13 1.68
N ALA A 217 7.69 -5.77 0.70
CA ALA A 217 8.87 -5.21 0.02
C ALA A 217 8.55 -4.07 -0.97
N LEU A 218 7.28 -3.72 -1.16
CA LEU A 218 6.84 -2.70 -2.12
C LEU A 218 6.95 -1.25 -1.63
N PRO A 219 6.46 -0.87 -0.44
CA PRO A 219 6.51 0.52 0.00
C PRO A 219 7.95 0.97 0.25
N ASN A 220 8.21 2.23 -0.09
CA ASN A 220 9.44 2.88 0.30
C ASN A 220 9.59 2.81 1.83
N PRO A 221 10.76 2.41 2.36
CA PRO A 221 10.99 2.32 3.80
C PRO A 221 10.69 3.65 4.53
N THR A 222 10.86 4.79 3.85
CA THR A 222 10.48 6.11 4.39
C THR A 222 8.98 6.29 4.54
N TRP A 223 8.17 5.79 3.60
CA TRP A 223 6.71 5.85 3.71
C TRP A 223 6.23 4.93 4.83
N ALA A 224 6.83 3.74 4.94
CA ALA A 224 6.53 2.80 6.01
C ALA A 224 6.82 3.40 7.41
N SER A 225 7.96 4.07 7.57
CA SER A 225 8.30 4.71 8.84
C SER A 225 7.35 5.85 9.21
N ILE A 226 6.94 6.69 8.24
CA ILE A 226 5.93 7.74 8.44
C ILE A 226 4.60 7.14 8.91
N HIS A 227 4.15 6.04 8.29
CA HIS A 227 2.91 5.37 8.68
C HIS A 227 3.00 4.76 10.09
N LEU A 228 4.13 4.12 10.44
CA LEU A 228 4.36 3.56 11.77
C LEU A 228 4.40 4.63 12.85
N GLN A 229 5.09 5.74 12.59
CA GLN A 229 5.13 6.86 13.51
C GLN A 229 3.71 7.39 13.77
N HIS A 230 2.90 7.52 12.72
CA HIS A 230 1.53 7.97 12.90
C HIS A 230 0.68 6.99 13.73
N LEU A 231 0.83 5.67 13.50
CA LEU A 231 0.15 4.67 14.32
C LEU A 231 0.53 4.79 15.80
N GLN A 232 1.83 4.91 16.09
CA GLN A 232 2.32 5.14 17.45
C GLN A 232 1.75 6.43 18.07
N GLU A 233 1.65 7.52 17.30
CA GLU A 233 1.03 8.76 17.76
C GLU A 233 -0.45 8.58 18.08
N THR A 234 -1.20 7.84 17.26
CA THR A 234 -2.62 7.56 17.49
C THR A 234 -2.85 6.66 18.70
N GLU A 235 -2.00 5.64 18.90
CA GLU A 235 -2.04 4.78 20.09
C GLU A 235 -1.71 5.57 21.35
N ASN A 236 -0.63 6.35 21.32
CA ASN A 236 -0.25 7.24 22.42
C ASN A 236 -1.36 8.24 22.76
N TRP A 237 -2.05 8.78 21.76
CA TRP A 237 -3.19 9.65 21.97
C TRP A 237 -4.39 8.90 22.58
N MET A 238 -4.71 7.70 22.10
CA MET A 238 -5.76 6.85 22.66
C MET A 238 -5.47 6.47 24.12
N GLU A 239 -4.21 6.16 24.45
CA GLU A 239 -3.78 5.88 25.81
C GLU A 239 -3.85 7.10 26.71
N LYS A 240 -3.35 8.25 26.27
CA LYS A 240 -3.45 9.52 27.01
C LYS A 240 -4.91 9.89 27.23
N ARG A 241 -5.74 9.75 26.19
CA ARG A 241 -7.18 9.96 26.28
C ARG A 241 -7.82 8.99 27.28
N LYS A 242 -7.44 7.71 27.30
CA LYS A 242 -7.93 6.73 28.28
C LYS A 242 -7.48 7.05 29.71
N LYS A 243 -6.24 7.53 29.90
CA LYS A 243 -5.70 7.98 31.20
C LYS A 243 -6.40 9.24 31.71
N LEU A 244 -6.75 10.16 30.82
CA LEU A 244 -7.49 11.39 31.14
C LEU A 244 -8.99 11.14 31.35
N ALA A 245 -9.61 10.30 30.52
CA ALA A 245 -11.03 9.95 30.61
C ALA A 245 -11.32 8.96 31.75
N GLY A 246 -10.35 8.12 32.10
CA GLY A 246 -10.37 7.25 33.28
C GLY A 246 -9.79 7.93 34.51
N GLY A 247 -9.89 9.27 34.59
CA GLY A 247 -9.29 10.12 35.60
C GLY A 247 -9.11 9.41 36.93
N ALA A 248 -7.86 9.39 37.38
CA ALA A 248 -7.51 9.05 38.73
C ALA A 248 -8.53 9.74 39.66
N GLU A 249 -9.32 8.94 40.40
CA GLU A 249 -9.84 9.41 41.67
C GLU A 249 -8.62 9.98 42.40
N PRO A 250 -8.65 11.25 42.83
CA PRO A 250 -7.54 11.81 43.59
C PRO A 250 -7.42 10.91 44.82
N LYS A 251 -6.35 10.12 44.90
CA LYS A 251 -5.86 9.63 46.18
C LYS A 251 -5.40 10.89 46.91
N VAL A 252 -6.34 11.50 47.63
CA VAL A 252 -6.09 12.49 48.66
C VAL A 252 -5.03 11.86 49.55
N GLY A 253 -3.81 12.39 49.44
CA GLY A 253 -2.74 12.04 50.35
C GLY A 253 -3.17 12.47 51.74
N THR A 254 -3.46 11.50 52.59
CA THR A 254 -3.40 11.69 54.04
C THR A 254 -2.00 11.28 54.43
N SER A 255 -1.13 12.26 54.62
CA SER A 255 0.02 12.11 55.50
C SER A 255 -0.50 11.93 56.92
N GLU A 256 -0.16 10.80 57.53
CA GLU A 256 0.37 10.64 58.89
C GLU A 256 0.12 9.23 59.42
N ASP A 257 1.03 8.82 60.29
CA ASP A 257 1.29 7.47 60.79
C ASP A 257 0.08 6.73 61.42
N GLY A 258 0.11 5.40 61.33
CA GLY A 258 -0.56 4.53 62.31
C GLY A 258 -1.66 3.59 61.79
N ALA A 259 -1.30 2.30 61.75
CA ALA A 259 -2.10 1.12 62.13
C ALA A 259 -3.55 0.89 61.61
N ALA A 260 -3.70 -0.31 61.02
CA ALA A 260 -4.80 -1.28 61.16
C ALA A 260 -6.17 -1.08 60.45
N ALA A 261 -6.48 -2.14 59.67
CA ALA A 261 -7.80 -2.78 59.46
C ALA A 261 -8.89 -2.09 58.59
N GLY A 262 -9.55 -2.92 57.77
CA GLY A 262 -10.94 -2.66 57.36
C GLY A 262 -11.30 -2.93 55.89
N SER A 263 -11.46 -4.19 55.51
CA SER A 263 -12.05 -4.62 54.22
C SER A 263 -13.51 -4.18 54.09
N GLY A 264 -13.84 -3.24 53.19
CA GLY A 264 -15.24 -2.83 52.96
C GLY A 264 -15.65 -2.45 51.52
N GLY A 265 -14.71 -2.18 50.60
CA GLY A 265 -15.04 -1.52 49.33
C GLY A 265 -15.48 -2.42 48.16
N ALA A 266 -15.21 -3.73 48.19
CA ALA A 266 -15.32 -4.58 47.00
C ALA A 266 -16.75 -5.04 46.64
N LYS A 267 -17.70 -5.01 47.59
CA LYS A 267 -19.07 -5.52 47.36
C LYS A 267 -20.03 -4.52 46.70
N ALA A 268 -19.76 -3.21 46.81
CA ALA A 268 -20.64 -2.18 46.25
C ALA A 268 -20.51 -2.06 44.71
N LYS A 269 -19.28 -2.14 44.16
CA LYS A 269 -19.06 -2.00 42.70
C LYS A 269 -19.53 -3.23 41.89
N ALA A 270 -19.59 -4.42 42.50
CA ALA A 270 -20.09 -5.63 41.84
C ALA A 270 -21.63 -5.63 41.62
N GLY A 271 -22.39 -5.04 42.55
CA GLY A 271 -23.84 -4.93 42.45
C GLY A 271 -24.31 -3.99 41.33
N GLU A 272 -23.58 -2.90 41.12
CA GLU A 272 -23.92 -1.88 40.12
C GLU A 272 -23.65 -2.36 38.68
N PHE A 273 -22.54 -3.09 38.47
CA PHE A 273 -22.22 -3.70 37.17
C PHE A 273 -23.26 -4.77 36.75
N ARG A 274 -23.74 -5.58 37.71
CA ARG A 274 -24.77 -6.60 37.47
C ARG A 274 -26.14 -5.98 37.13
N ARG A 275 -26.51 -4.86 37.77
CA ARG A 275 -27.74 -4.10 37.44
C ARG A 275 -27.64 -3.43 36.06
N ARG A 276 -26.46 -2.95 35.66
CA ARG A 276 -26.24 -2.32 34.34
C ARG A 276 -26.28 -3.33 33.18
N MET A 277 -25.77 -4.54 33.36
CA MET A 277 -25.89 -5.62 32.37
C MET A 277 -27.33 -6.14 32.20
N SER A 278 -28.11 -6.18 33.28
CA SER A 278 -29.52 -6.60 33.24
C SER A 278 -30.39 -5.66 32.39
N ARG A 279 -30.15 -4.33 32.47
CA ARG A 279 -30.89 -3.35 31.64
C ARG A 279 -30.55 -3.45 30.15
N LYS A 280 -29.27 -3.61 29.78
CA LYS A 280 -28.87 -3.73 28.36
C LYS A 280 -29.44 -4.97 27.67
N ARG A 281 -29.55 -6.11 28.36
CA ARG A 281 -30.14 -7.33 27.77
C ARG A 281 -31.64 -7.19 27.50
N ARG A 282 -32.39 -6.51 28.38
CA ARG A 282 -33.83 -6.26 28.18
C ARG A 282 -34.10 -5.29 27.02
N SER A 283 -33.25 -4.28 26.84
CA SER A 283 -33.37 -3.35 25.70
C SER A 283 -33.14 -4.04 24.35
N SER A 284 -32.19 -4.98 24.26
CA SER A 284 -31.92 -5.70 23.01
C SER A 284 -33.06 -6.66 22.61
N LEU A 285 -33.71 -7.30 23.59
CA LEU A 285 -34.82 -8.22 23.32
C LEU A 285 -36.08 -7.50 22.86
N LEU A 286 -36.37 -6.30 23.40
CA LEU A 286 -37.48 -5.48 22.93
C LEU A 286 -37.26 -4.95 21.51
N LEU A 287 -36.02 -4.58 21.15
CA LEU A 287 -35.67 -4.09 19.82
C LEU A 287 -35.77 -5.19 18.77
N VAL A 288 -35.31 -6.41 19.09
CA VAL A 288 -35.45 -7.59 18.22
C VAL A 288 -36.92 -8.01 18.06
N SER A 289 -37.73 -7.89 19.13
CA SER A 289 -39.16 -8.20 19.06
C SER A 289 -39.95 -7.17 18.23
N LEU A 290 -39.61 -5.88 18.33
CA LEU A 290 -40.22 -4.83 17.51
C LEU A 290 -39.83 -4.96 16.04
N LEU A 291 -38.57 -5.29 15.74
CA LEU A 291 -38.11 -5.54 14.37
C LEU A 291 -38.83 -6.73 13.74
N ARG A 292 -39.06 -7.82 14.49
CA ARG A 292 -39.87 -8.97 14.00
C ARG A 292 -41.33 -8.60 13.74
N LEU A 293 -41.92 -7.75 14.58
CA LEU A 293 -43.32 -7.34 14.42
C LEU A 293 -43.52 -6.44 13.18
N VAL A 294 -42.57 -5.53 12.93
CA VAL A 294 -42.57 -4.67 11.74
C VAL A 294 -42.38 -5.50 10.46
N TYR A 295 -41.46 -6.48 10.49
CA TYR A 295 -41.20 -7.35 9.34
C TYR A 295 -42.39 -8.27 9.00
N PHE A 296 -43.15 -8.72 10.00
CA PHE A 296 -44.35 -9.53 9.78
C PHE A 296 -45.51 -8.72 9.20
N LYS A 297 -45.62 -7.43 9.56
CA LYS A 297 -46.70 -6.55 9.10
C LYS A 297 -46.48 -5.99 7.69
N LEU A 298 -45.26 -6.02 7.16
CA LEU A 298 -44.94 -5.64 5.77
C LEU A 298 -45.05 -6.78 4.76
N ARG A 299 -45.36 -8.01 5.22
CA ARG A 299 -45.40 -9.22 4.37
C ARG A 299 -46.81 -9.76 4.14
N ILE A 300 -47.83 -9.06 4.61
CA ILE A 300 -49.27 -9.29 4.35
C ILE A 300 -49.76 -8.07 3.58
#